data_AF-A0A9D9SX58-F1
#
_entry.id   AF-A0A9D9SX58-F1
#
_cell.length_a   1.000
_cell.length_b   1.000
_cell.length_c   1.000
_cell.angle_alpha   90.00
_cell.angle_beta   90.00
_cell.angle_gamma   90.00
#
_symmetry.space_group_name_H-M   'P 1'
#
loop_
_entity.id
_entity.type
_entity.pdbx_description
1 polymer ?
#
loop_
_entity_poly.entity_id
_entity_poly.type
_entity_poly.pdbx_seq_one_letter_code
_entity_poly.pdbx_strand_id
1 'polypeptide(L)' 'MTEPQKDTQRALAAAKLLIDGRDPNADMGAIMTTLEGLVSLVLLAVMKNDPHKAAGMLNEGLVPGVEGRIALAASRRG' A
#
# COMPACT_ATOMS: atom_id res chain seq x y z
N MET A 1 12.30 -13.82 13.94
CA MET A 1 11.39 -13.40 12.85
C MET A 1 12.15 -13.33 11.55
N THR A 2 11.58 -13.86 10.47
CA THR A 2 12.12 -13.71 9.11
C THR A 2 11.82 -12.31 8.56
N GLU A 3 12.53 -11.86 7.52
CA GLU A 3 12.22 -10.56 6.89
C GLU A 3 10.78 -10.46 6.36
N PRO A 4 10.20 -11.48 5.69
CA PRO A 4 8.79 -11.44 5.29
C PRO A 4 7.82 -11.25 6.46
N GLN A 5 8.13 -11.80 7.64
CA GLN A 5 7.33 -11.60 8.84
C GLN A 5 7.43 -10.15 9.36
N LYS A 6 8.63 -9.56 9.32
CA LYS A 6 8.84 -8.15 9.70
C LYS A 6 8.11 -7.22 8.73
N ASP A 7 8.19 -7.48 7.43
CA ASP A 7 7.51 -6.67 6.41
C ASP A 7 5.99 -6.73 6.55
N THR A 8 5.46 -7.91 6.88
CA THR A 8 4.03 -8.06 7.20
C THR A 8 3.63 -7.21 8.40
N GLN A 9 4.45 -7.19 9.47
CA GLN A 9 4.17 -6.34 10.64
C GLN A 9 4.26 -4.84 10.33
N ARG A 10 5.26 -4.42 9.55
CA ARG A 10 5.40 -3.02 9.10
C ARG A 10 4.18 -2.58 8.29
N ALA A 11 3.71 -3.44 7.38
CA ALA A 11 2.52 -3.17 6.58
C ALA A 11 1.26 -3.03 7.45
N LEU A 12 1.08 -3.91 8.44
CA LEU A 12 -0.04 -3.83 9.38
C LEU A 12 0.00 -2.55 10.22
N ALA A 13 1.18 -2.16 10.70
CA ALA A 13 1.34 -0.93 11.47
C ALA A 13 1.04 0.32 10.62
N ALA A 14 1.53 0.37 9.38
CA ALA A 14 1.22 1.45 8.45
C ALA A 14 -0.28 1.53 8.11
N ALA A 15 -0.94 0.38 7.90
CA ALA A 15 -2.38 0.33 7.67
C ALA A 15 -3.18 0.90 8.85
N LYS A 16 -2.76 0.64 10.09
CA LYS A 16 -3.38 1.23 11.28
C LYS A 16 -3.26 2.75 11.31
N LEU A 17 -2.10 3.31 10.96
CA LEU A 17 -1.90 4.76 10.86
C LEU A 17 -2.71 5.40 9.72
N LEU A 18 -2.88 4.68 8.61
CA LEU A 18 -3.69 5.12 7.48
C LEU A 18 -5.20 5.08 7.74
N ILE A 19 -5.66 4.26 8.66
CA ILE A 19 -7.08 4.23 9.04
C ILE A 19 -7.32 5.16 10.22
N ASP A 20 -6.45 5.12 11.24
CA ASP A 20 -6.43 5.94 12.46
C ASP A 20 -7.71 6.71 12.81
N GLY A 21 -8.55 6.10 13.65
CA GLY A 21 -9.78 6.71 14.16
C GLY A 21 -10.92 6.90 13.15
N ARG A 22 -10.69 6.65 11.85
CA ARG A 22 -11.70 6.77 10.79
C ARG A 22 -12.54 5.51 10.64
N ASP A 23 -13.80 5.69 10.26
CA ASP A 23 -14.68 4.59 9.87
C ASP A 23 -14.36 4.17 8.42
N PRO A 24 -13.97 2.89 8.18
CA PRO A 24 -13.58 2.45 6.84
C PRO A 24 -14.67 2.57 5.76
N ASN A 25 -15.94 2.66 6.15
CA ASN A 25 -17.07 2.79 5.23
C ASN A 25 -17.48 4.25 5.06
N ALA A 26 -17.64 5.01 6.15
CA ALA A 26 -18.09 6.40 6.09
C ALA A 26 -16.98 7.34 5.60
N ASP A 27 -15.72 7.09 6.00
CA ASP A 27 -14.56 7.92 5.67
C ASP A 27 -13.72 7.32 4.53
N MET A 28 -14.26 6.34 3.79
CA MET A 28 -13.56 5.60 2.75
C MET A 28 -12.80 6.53 1.80
N GLY A 29 -13.45 7.60 1.30
CA GLY A 29 -12.82 8.55 0.38
C GLY A 29 -11.57 9.22 0.98
N ALA A 30 -11.66 9.70 2.22
CA ALA A 30 -10.54 10.35 2.89
C ALA A 30 -9.37 9.37 3.17
N ILE A 31 -9.69 8.12 3.52
CA ILE A 31 -8.69 7.06 3.70
C ILE A 31 -7.97 6.80 2.37
N MET A 32 -8.71 6.66 1.27
CA MET A 32 -8.13 6.39 -0.04
C MET A 32 -7.26 7.54 -0.56
N THR A 33 -7.67 8.80 -0.39
CA THR A 33 -6.82 9.97 -0.70
C THR A 33 -5.54 9.97 0.13
N THR A 34 -5.60 9.57 1.40
CA THR A 34 -4.40 9.46 2.24
C THR A 34 -3.45 8.37 1.72
N LEU A 35 -4.01 7.23 1.29
CA LEU A 35 -3.25 6.13 0.69
C LEU A 35 -2.57 6.56 -0.62
N GLU A 36 -3.27 7.29 -1.49
CA GLU A 36 -2.71 7.84 -2.74
C GLU A 36 -1.49 8.73 -2.47
N GLY A 37 -1.60 9.62 -1.48
CA GLY A 37 -0.48 10.46 -1.03
C GLY A 37 0.70 9.64 -0.52
N LEU A 38 0.45 8.63 0.33
CA LEU A 38 1.49 7.76 0.85
C LEU A 38 2.22 7.00 -0.28
N VAL A 39 1.47 6.38 -1.19
CA VAL A 39 2.05 5.63 -2.32
C VAL A 39 2.94 6.56 -3.15
N SER A 40 2.45 7.76 -3.47
CA SER A 40 3.22 8.75 -4.24
C SER A 40 4.52 9.15 -3.53
N LEU A 41 4.46 9.46 -2.23
CA LEU A 41 5.62 9.84 -1.42
C LEU A 41 6.68 8.73 -1.37
N VAL A 42 6.25 7.49 -1.14
CA VAL A 42 7.16 6.33 -1.06
C VAL A 42 7.79 6.04 -2.42
N LEU A 43 7.00 6.05 -3.51
CA LEU A 43 7.52 5.81 -4.86
C LEU A 43 8.55 6.87 -5.25
N LEU A 44 8.26 8.15 -5.01
CA LEU A 44 9.21 9.23 -5.27
C LEU A 44 10.49 9.04 -4.44
N ALA A 45 10.38 8.74 -3.14
CA ALA A 45 11.54 8.52 -2.28
C ALA A 45 12.44 7.37 -2.79
N VAL A 46 11.86 6.21 -3.13
CA VAL A 46 12.62 5.04 -3.59
C VAL A 46 13.17 5.25 -5.01
N MET A 47 12.48 6.02 -5.86
CA MET A 47 12.92 6.35 -7.21
C MET A 47 13.82 7.59 -7.27
N LYS A 48 14.34 8.08 -6.14
CA LYS A 48 15.24 9.25 -6.06
C LYS A 48 14.61 10.54 -6.62
N ASN A 49 13.34 10.76 -6.32
CA ASN A 49 12.51 11.88 -6.78
C ASN A 49 12.36 11.98 -8.31
N ASP A 50 12.55 10.88 -9.04
CA ASP A 50 12.28 10.80 -10.48
C ASP A 50 10.79 10.45 -10.72
N PRO A 51 9.96 11.40 -11.20
CA PRO A 51 8.53 11.18 -11.36
C PRO A 51 8.20 10.17 -12.48
N HIS A 52 9.03 10.07 -13.51
CA HIS A 52 8.80 9.13 -14.61
C HIS A 52 9.05 7.69 -14.14
N LYS A 53 10.13 7.47 -13.39
CA LYS A 53 10.39 6.15 -12.78
C LYS A 53 9.36 5.79 -11.72
N ALA A 54 8.91 6.75 -10.92
CA ALA A 54 7.84 6.52 -9.94
C ALA A 54 6.54 6.08 -10.63
N ALA A 55 6.15 6.75 -11.72
CA ALA A 55 4.98 6.37 -12.51
C ALA A 55 5.14 4.98 -13.16
N GLY A 56 6.32 4.64 -13.68
CA GLY A 56 6.61 3.30 -14.20
C GLY A 56 6.48 2.23 -13.12
N MET A 57 7.14 2.43 -11.97
CA MET A 57 7.09 1.49 -10.83
C MET A 57 5.67 1.30 -10.27
N LEU A 58 4.84 2.35 -10.25
CA LEU A 58 3.44 2.24 -9.84
C LEU A 58 2.71 1.20 -10.70
N ASN A 59 2.76 1.36 -12.02
CA ASN A 59 1.96 0.57 -12.96
C ASN A 59 2.53 -0.83 -13.19
N GLU A 60 3.84 -0.94 -13.35
CA GLU A 60 4.49 -2.20 -13.74
C GLU A 60 4.92 -3.06 -12.54
N GLY A 61 5.09 -2.44 -11.37
CA GLY A 61 5.54 -3.12 -10.15
C GLY A 61 4.48 -3.19 -9.07
N LEU A 62 3.97 -2.04 -8.62
CA LEU A 62 3.12 -1.96 -7.44
C LEU A 62 1.72 -2.54 -7.68
N VAL A 63 1.05 -2.14 -8.77
CA VAL A 63 -0.31 -2.60 -9.09
C VAL A 63 -0.40 -4.13 -9.15
N PRO A 64 0.42 -4.86 -9.95
CA PRO A 64 0.36 -6.32 -10.00
C PRO A 64 0.64 -6.97 -8.63
N GLY A 65 1.54 -6.39 -7.84
CA GLY A 65 1.85 -6.87 -6.49
C GLY A 65 0.70 -6.69 -5.50
N VAL A 66 -0.11 -5.63 -5.65
CA VAL A 66 -1.32 -5.42 -4.83
C VAL A 66 -2.40 -6.41 -5.23
N GLU A 67 -2.65 -6.57 -6.54
CA GLU A 67 -3.62 -7.53 -7.08
C GLU A 67 -3.33 -8.96 -6.58
N GLY A 68 -2.06 -9.39 -6.65
CA GLY A 68 -1.65 -10.71 -6.15
C GLY A 68 -1.90 -10.91 -4.65
N ARG A 69 -1.74 -9.86 -3.83
CA ARG A 69 -2.01 -9.94 -2.39
C ARG A 69 -3.51 -10.02 -2.09
N ILE A 70 -4.33 -9.29 -2.86
CA ILE A 70 -5.80 -9.37 -2.75
C ILE A 70 -6.28 -10.77 -3.14
N ALA A 71 -5.78 -11.30 -4.26
CA ALA A 71 -6.09 -12.66 -4.71
C ALA A 71 -5.70 -13.72 -3.67
N LEU A 72 -4.50 -13.59 -3.07
CA LEU A 72 -4.06 -14.48 -1.99
C LEU A 72 -4.94 -14.36 -0.73
N ALA A 73 -5.40 -13.17 -0.37
CA ALA A 73 -6.31 -12.98 0.74
C ALA A 73 -7.67 -13.64 0.47
N ALA A 74 -8.17 -13.55 -0.77
CA ALA A 74 -9.39 -14.22 -1.20
C ALA A 74 -9.24 -15.75 -1.17
N SER A 75 -8.12 -16.29 -1.65
CA SER A 75 -7.88 -17.74 -1.69
C SER A 75 -7.75 -18.39 -0.31
N ARG A 76 -7.51 -17.60 0.75
CA ARG A 76 -7.46 -18.08 2.14
C ARG A 76 -8.83 -18.07 2.83
N ARG A 77 -9.84 -17.46 2.20
CA ARG A 77 -11.21 -17.35 2.72
C ARG A 77 -12.16 -18.37 2.08
N GLY A 78 -11.76 -19.02 0.97
CA GLY A 78 -12.42 -20.19 0.39
C GLY A 78 -11.76 -21.47 0.87
#